data_AF-K6UCQ0-F1
#
_entry.id   AF-K6UCQ0-F1
#
_cell.length_a   1.000
_cell.length_b   1.000
_cell.length_c   1.000
_cell.angle_alpha   90.00
_cell.angle_beta   90.00
_cell.angle_gamma   90.00
#
_symmetry.space_group_name_H-M   'P 1'
#
loop_
_entity.id
_entity.type
_entity.pdbx_description
1 polymer ?
#
loop_
_entity_poly.entity_id
_entity_poly.type
_entity_poly.pdbx_seq_one_letter_code
_entity_poly.pdbx_strand_id
1 'polypeptide(L)'
;MERKHLTRYWAESTKKKIQDSKINEWREQFPILNEYDDKDLSIWREAFNKMDRDNDDFISHADLQKSDWSLEKYNLFQNYDMDQNNLIDFGEFIQAVIDIDTQYFKNFFQGFSKIDIELEFQKYAITEKEENKQVIPLTKLMQMLKDKEFTCVTHTDAQKLFNVMDFNQDGALDLEDFLAWLGKK
;
A
#
# COMPACT_ATOMS: atom_id res chain seq x y z
N MET A 1 -18.28 32.63 -28.46
CA MET A 1 -17.80 31.28 -28.07
C MET A 1 -17.51 31.32 -26.58
N GLU A 2 -18.38 30.84 -25.68
CA GLU A 2 -18.05 30.93 -24.23
C GLU A 2 -18.91 30.08 -23.26
N ARG A 3 -19.64 29.04 -23.72
CA ARG A 3 -20.51 28.24 -22.82
C ARG A 3 -19.94 26.89 -22.39
N LYS A 4 -18.78 26.47 -22.92
CA LYS A 4 -18.17 25.16 -22.62
C LYS A 4 -17.26 25.14 -21.39
N HIS A 5 -16.83 26.30 -20.90
CA HIS A 5 -15.87 26.39 -19.78
C HIS A 5 -16.58 26.41 -18.42
N LEU A 6 -17.68 27.16 -18.28
CA LEU A 6 -18.43 27.25 -17.01
C LEU A 6 -18.94 25.88 -16.52
N THR A 7 -19.53 25.05 -17.38
CA THR A 7 -20.06 23.73 -16.98
C THR A 7 -18.98 22.78 -16.48
N ARG A 8 -17.73 22.89 -16.95
CA ARG A 8 -16.61 22.07 -16.46
C ARG A 8 -16.17 22.49 -15.05
N TYR A 9 -16.02 23.78 -14.81
CA TYR A 9 -15.63 24.29 -13.48
C TYR A 9 -16.67 23.94 -12.39
N TRP A 10 -17.96 24.03 -12.70
CA TRP A 10 -19.02 23.65 -11.76
C TRP A 10 -19.07 22.14 -11.50
N ALA A 11 -18.88 21.30 -12.54
CA ALA A 11 -18.82 19.85 -12.37
C ALA A 11 -17.57 19.40 -11.59
N GLU A 12 -16.41 19.99 -11.84
CA GLU A 12 -15.16 19.69 -11.14
C GLU A 12 -15.21 20.13 -9.67
N SER A 13 -15.71 21.33 -9.38
CA SER A 13 -15.86 21.81 -8.01
C SER A 13 -16.90 21.02 -7.20
N THR A 14 -17.99 20.57 -7.85
CA THR A 14 -19.00 19.72 -7.20
C THR A 14 -18.46 18.31 -6.97
N LYS A 15 -17.73 17.73 -7.93
CA LYS A 15 -17.04 16.44 -7.75
C LYS A 15 -16.05 16.48 -6.60
N LYS A 16 -15.24 17.54 -6.52
CA LYS A 16 -14.28 17.73 -5.43
C LYS A 16 -14.98 17.80 -4.07
N LYS A 17 -16.06 18.60 -3.94
CA LYS A 17 -16.84 18.66 -2.69
C LYS A 17 -17.47 17.33 -2.28
N ILE A 18 -17.96 16.54 -3.23
CA ILE A 18 -18.54 15.21 -2.95
C ILE A 18 -17.45 14.22 -2.52
N GLN A 19 -16.27 14.28 -3.16
CA GLN A 19 -15.11 13.47 -2.81
C GLN A 19 -14.60 13.81 -1.41
N ASP A 20 -14.46 15.11 -1.09
CA ASP A 20 -14.03 15.58 0.23
C ASP A 20 -15.04 15.17 1.34
N SER A 21 -16.35 15.17 1.05
CA SER A 21 -17.39 14.72 2.00
C SER A 21 -17.27 13.23 2.31
N LYS A 22 -17.12 12.38 1.29
CA LYS A 22 -17.01 10.92 1.46
C LYS A 22 -15.72 10.51 2.18
N ILE A 23 -14.61 11.20 1.91
CA ILE A 23 -13.34 10.94 2.59
C ILE A 23 -13.47 11.22 4.10
N ASN A 24 -14.16 12.30 4.48
CA ASN A 24 -14.39 12.60 5.88
C ASN A 24 -15.32 11.58 6.55
N GLU A 25 -16.37 11.12 5.86
CA GLU A 25 -17.23 10.03 6.35
C GLU A 25 -16.42 8.75 6.62
N TRP A 26 -15.49 8.39 5.73
CA TRP A 26 -14.62 7.22 5.95
C TRP A 26 -13.70 7.40 7.16
N ARG A 27 -13.11 8.60 7.35
CA ARG A 27 -12.28 8.88 8.53
C ARG A 27 -13.06 8.84 9.84
N GLU A 28 -14.33 9.23 9.81
CA GLU A 28 -15.23 9.13 10.98
C GLU A 28 -15.59 7.68 11.29
N GLN A 29 -15.82 6.86 10.25
CA GLN A 29 -16.14 5.43 10.41
C GLN A 29 -14.92 4.61 10.84
N PHE A 30 -13.74 4.93 10.30
CA PHE A 30 -12.51 4.15 10.48
C PHE A 30 -11.38 5.05 10.99
N PRO A 31 -11.14 5.09 12.31
CA PRO A 31 -10.11 5.96 12.90
C PRO A 31 -8.70 5.73 12.38
N ILE A 32 -8.40 4.53 11.87
CA ILE A 32 -7.12 4.17 11.24
C ILE A 32 -6.83 5.01 9.98
N LEU A 33 -7.87 5.55 9.33
CA LEU A 33 -7.76 6.33 8.10
C LEU A 33 -7.30 7.77 8.35
N ASN A 34 -7.26 8.22 9.61
CA ASN A 34 -6.81 9.55 9.98
C ASN A 34 -5.33 9.79 9.66
N GLU A 35 -4.55 8.72 9.55
CA GLU A 35 -3.13 8.78 9.20
C GLU A 35 -2.89 8.96 7.71
N TYR A 36 -3.92 8.74 6.87
CA TYR A 36 -3.82 8.78 5.42
C TYR A 36 -4.31 10.12 4.87
N ASP A 37 -3.59 10.66 3.90
CA ASP A 37 -4.03 11.85 3.16
C ASP A 37 -5.14 11.51 2.14
N ASP A 38 -5.82 12.54 1.62
CA ASP A 38 -6.94 12.37 0.70
C ASP A 38 -6.54 11.66 -0.61
N LYS A 39 -5.28 11.77 -1.00
CA LYS A 39 -4.74 11.16 -2.21
C LYS A 39 -4.50 9.67 -2.00
N ASP A 40 -3.90 9.30 -0.87
CA ASP A 40 -3.68 7.92 -0.47
C ASP A 40 -5.01 7.19 -0.28
N LEU A 41 -5.99 7.84 0.38
CA LEU A 41 -7.35 7.30 0.51
C LEU A 41 -8.04 7.11 -0.84
N SER A 42 -7.81 8.00 -1.80
CA SER A 42 -8.34 7.84 -3.17
C SER A 42 -7.72 6.63 -3.88
N ILE A 43 -6.40 6.41 -3.73
CA ILE A 43 -5.71 5.23 -4.29
C ILE A 43 -6.22 3.94 -3.64
N TRP A 44 -6.35 3.93 -2.31
CA TRP A 44 -6.91 2.80 -1.59
C TRP A 44 -8.35 2.50 -2.02
N ARG A 45 -9.16 3.53 -2.20
CA ARG A 45 -10.53 3.37 -2.67
C ARG A 45 -10.59 2.80 -4.09
N GLU A 46 -9.71 3.23 -4.98
CA GLU A 46 -9.60 2.63 -6.32
C GLU A 46 -9.20 1.16 -6.26
N ALA A 47 -8.31 0.77 -5.35
CA ALA A 47 -7.94 -0.63 -5.13
C ALA A 47 -9.12 -1.44 -4.56
N PHE A 48 -9.83 -0.89 -3.57
CA PHE A 48 -11.01 -1.51 -2.97
C PHE A 48 -12.11 -1.74 -4.01
N ASN A 49 -12.48 -0.72 -4.79
CA ASN A 49 -13.50 -0.82 -5.84
C ASN A 49 -13.13 -1.77 -6.99
N LYS A 50 -11.85 -2.10 -7.17
CA LYS A 50 -11.44 -3.14 -8.14
C LYS A 50 -11.74 -4.54 -7.59
N MET A 51 -11.70 -4.68 -6.27
CA MET A 51 -11.96 -5.93 -5.56
C MET A 51 -13.46 -6.13 -5.37
N ASP A 52 -14.16 -5.11 -4.86
CA ASP A 52 -15.62 -5.04 -4.70
C ASP A 52 -16.29 -5.00 -6.09
N ARG A 53 -16.79 -6.14 -6.58
CA ARG A 53 -17.34 -6.26 -7.94
C ARG A 53 -18.81 -5.88 -8.01
N ASP A 54 -19.57 -6.13 -6.97
CA ASP A 54 -20.99 -5.79 -6.90
C ASP A 54 -21.25 -4.37 -6.36
N ASN A 55 -20.20 -3.67 -5.93
CA ASN A 55 -20.19 -2.29 -5.44
C ASN A 55 -21.09 -2.12 -4.22
N ASP A 56 -21.07 -3.09 -3.30
CA ASP A 56 -21.86 -3.07 -2.07
C ASP A 56 -21.14 -2.41 -0.89
N ASP A 57 -19.96 -1.82 -1.13
CA ASP A 57 -19.06 -1.21 -0.13
C ASP A 57 -18.40 -2.25 0.82
N PHE A 58 -18.53 -3.54 0.52
CA PHE A 58 -17.88 -4.64 1.22
C PHE A 58 -17.15 -5.56 0.23
N ILE A 59 -16.15 -6.30 0.73
CA ILE A 59 -15.51 -7.35 -0.04
C ILE A 59 -16.00 -8.68 0.49
N SER A 60 -16.85 -9.34 -0.29
CA SER A 60 -17.38 -10.65 0.04
C SER A 60 -16.49 -11.79 -0.46
N HIS A 61 -16.76 -13.01 0.00
CA HIS A 61 -16.12 -14.20 -0.53
C HIS A 61 -16.31 -14.37 -2.05
N ALA A 62 -17.46 -13.94 -2.59
CA ALA A 62 -17.75 -14.06 -4.02
C ALA A 62 -16.91 -13.09 -4.87
N ASP A 63 -16.54 -11.94 -4.31
CA ASP A 63 -15.65 -10.95 -4.94
C ASP A 63 -14.21 -11.47 -4.99
N LEU A 64 -13.75 -12.02 -3.88
CA LEU A 64 -12.42 -12.62 -3.75
C LEU A 64 -12.23 -13.81 -4.70
N GLN A 65 -13.23 -14.68 -4.86
CA GLN A 65 -13.15 -15.82 -5.79
C GLN A 65 -12.97 -15.40 -7.25
N LYS A 66 -13.41 -14.20 -7.62
CA LYS A 66 -13.28 -13.65 -8.98
C LYS A 66 -12.06 -12.74 -9.14
N SER A 67 -11.24 -12.62 -8.10
CA SER A 67 -10.00 -11.86 -8.12
C SER A 67 -8.83 -12.72 -8.60
N ASP A 68 -7.75 -12.07 -9.05
CA ASP A 68 -6.51 -12.74 -9.47
C ASP A 68 -5.63 -13.17 -8.26
N TRP A 69 -6.17 -13.16 -7.03
CA TRP A 69 -5.41 -13.51 -5.85
C TRP A 69 -5.18 -15.02 -5.71
N SER A 70 -4.02 -15.36 -5.15
CA SER A 70 -3.70 -16.75 -4.80
C SER A 70 -4.56 -17.24 -3.62
N LEU A 71 -4.75 -18.56 -3.52
CA LEU A 71 -5.47 -19.20 -2.40
C LEU A 71 -4.82 -18.91 -1.03
N GLU A 72 -3.50 -18.70 -1.02
CA GLU A 72 -2.76 -18.31 0.18
C GLU A 72 -3.08 -16.87 0.62
N LYS A 73 -3.12 -15.90 -0.31
CA LYS A 73 -3.59 -14.53 -0.02
C LYS A 73 -5.02 -14.58 0.53
N TYR A 74 -5.87 -15.38 -0.08
CA TYR A 74 -7.26 -15.58 0.37
C TYR A 74 -7.35 -16.07 1.82
N ASN A 75 -6.61 -17.11 2.21
CA ASN A 75 -6.67 -17.66 3.57
C ASN A 75 -6.14 -16.67 4.61
N LEU A 76 -5.12 -15.90 4.27
CA LEU A 76 -4.62 -14.84 5.15
C LEU A 76 -5.64 -13.72 5.31
N PHE A 77 -6.35 -13.37 4.24
CA PHE A 77 -7.35 -12.31 4.22
C PHE A 77 -8.55 -12.59 5.13
N GLN A 78 -8.95 -13.86 5.27
CA GLN A 78 -10.01 -14.27 6.21
C GLN A 78 -9.66 -14.01 7.69
N ASN A 79 -8.38 -13.89 8.04
CA ASN A 79 -7.97 -13.62 9.42
C ASN A 79 -8.11 -12.13 9.80
N TYR A 80 -8.40 -11.26 8.83
CA TYR A 80 -8.54 -9.81 9.04
C TYR A 80 -10.01 -9.35 9.13
N ASP A 81 -10.97 -10.27 9.02
CA ASP A 81 -12.37 -10.04 9.40
C ASP A 81 -12.43 -9.89 10.93
N MET A 82 -12.31 -8.65 11.39
CA MET A 82 -12.18 -8.33 12.81
C MET A 82 -13.51 -8.40 13.54
N ASP A 83 -14.60 -8.03 12.85
CA ASP A 83 -15.94 -8.03 13.41
C ASP A 83 -16.71 -9.35 13.18
N GLN A 84 -16.09 -10.31 12.48
CA GLN A 84 -16.57 -11.66 12.19
C GLN A 84 -17.88 -11.68 11.39
N ASN A 85 -18.11 -10.65 10.58
CA ASN A 85 -19.33 -10.52 9.78
C ASN A 85 -19.23 -11.27 8.42
N ASN A 86 -18.08 -11.90 8.12
CA ASN A 86 -17.72 -12.59 6.86
C ASN A 86 -17.63 -11.68 5.63
N LEU A 87 -17.56 -10.37 5.85
CA LEU A 87 -17.36 -9.32 4.87
C LEU A 87 -16.14 -8.51 5.31
N ILE A 88 -15.40 -7.97 4.34
CA ILE A 88 -14.27 -7.10 4.65
C ILE A 88 -14.65 -5.67 4.31
N ASP A 89 -14.68 -4.81 5.32
CA ASP A 89 -14.91 -3.39 5.11
C ASP A 89 -13.67 -2.66 4.58
N PHE A 90 -13.81 -1.37 4.29
CA PHE A 90 -12.72 -0.57 3.73
C PHE A 90 -11.53 -0.43 4.69
N GLY A 91 -11.77 -0.35 6.00
CA GLY A 91 -10.70 -0.24 6.99
C GLY A 91 -9.93 -1.55 7.16
N GLU A 92 -10.65 -2.66 7.25
CA GLU A 92 -10.10 -4.01 7.31
C GLU A 92 -9.32 -4.36 6.04
N PHE A 93 -9.83 -3.97 4.86
CA PHE A 93 -9.13 -4.16 3.59
C PHE A 93 -7.74 -3.55 3.59
N ILE A 94 -7.60 -2.29 4.05
CA ILE A 94 -6.30 -1.60 4.06
C ILE A 94 -5.31 -2.34 4.96
N GLN A 95 -5.72 -2.72 6.18
CA GLN A 95 -4.86 -3.45 7.11
C GLN A 95 -4.47 -4.81 6.52
N ALA A 96 -5.44 -5.58 6.05
CA ALA A 96 -5.24 -6.90 5.49
C ALA A 96 -4.27 -6.88 4.30
N VAL A 97 -4.47 -5.95 3.36
CA VAL A 97 -3.63 -5.84 2.16
C VAL A 97 -2.20 -5.47 2.52
N ILE A 98 -1.99 -4.50 3.42
CA ILE A 98 -0.64 -4.08 3.85
C ILE A 98 0.09 -5.26 4.47
N ASP A 99 -0.54 -5.96 5.40
CA ASP A 99 0.10 -7.06 6.11
C ASP A 99 0.37 -8.26 5.19
N ILE A 100 -0.58 -8.61 4.32
CA ILE A 100 -0.41 -9.70 3.35
C ILE A 100 0.71 -9.36 2.38
N ASP A 101 0.70 -8.18 1.75
CA ASP A 101 1.73 -7.83 0.77
C ASP A 101 3.11 -7.71 1.45
N THR A 102 3.18 -7.22 2.69
CA THR A 102 4.42 -7.20 3.48
C THR A 102 4.93 -8.60 3.78
N GLN A 103 4.05 -9.54 4.15
CA GLN A 103 4.43 -10.94 4.37
C GLN A 103 4.89 -11.62 3.07
N TYR A 104 4.18 -11.40 1.96
CA TYR A 104 4.59 -11.90 0.65
C TYR A 104 5.96 -11.39 0.25
N PHE A 105 6.21 -10.10 0.47
CA PHE A 105 7.51 -9.50 0.22
C PHE A 105 8.62 -10.14 1.06
N LYS A 106 8.40 -10.36 2.37
CA LYS A 106 9.38 -11.07 3.20
C LYS A 106 9.61 -12.51 2.74
N ASN A 107 8.53 -13.22 2.40
CA ASN A 107 8.59 -14.61 1.94
C ASN A 107 9.33 -14.74 0.61
N PHE A 108 9.22 -13.75 -0.28
CA PHE A 108 9.98 -13.69 -1.53
C PHE A 108 11.50 -13.79 -1.29
N PHE A 109 12.02 -13.12 -0.25
CA PHE A 109 13.45 -13.15 0.10
C PHE A 109 13.87 -14.32 1.00
N GLN A 110 12.94 -15.14 1.50
CA GLN A 110 13.33 -16.24 2.41
C GLN A 110 14.26 -17.25 1.75
N GLY A 111 14.06 -17.54 0.46
CA GLY A 111 14.90 -18.46 -0.31
C GLY A 111 16.19 -17.84 -0.86
N PHE A 112 16.37 -16.53 -0.72
CA PHE A 112 17.50 -15.82 -1.32
C PHE A 112 18.74 -15.91 -0.42
N SER A 113 19.91 -16.03 -1.05
CA SER A 113 21.18 -15.86 -0.34
C SER A 113 21.44 -14.38 -0.05
N LYS A 114 22.39 -14.08 0.84
CA LYS A 114 22.80 -12.69 1.12
C LYS A 114 23.23 -11.95 -0.16
N ILE A 115 23.87 -12.65 -1.09
CA ILE A 115 24.32 -12.10 -2.38
C ILE A 115 23.11 -11.77 -3.26
N ASP A 116 22.11 -12.65 -3.33
CA ASP A 116 20.90 -12.40 -4.12
C ASP A 116 20.10 -11.21 -3.57
N ILE A 117 20.03 -11.08 -2.24
CA ILE A 117 19.41 -9.94 -1.56
C ILE A 117 20.17 -8.65 -1.89
N GLU A 118 21.50 -8.67 -1.83
CA GLU A 118 22.34 -7.52 -2.17
C GLU A 118 22.17 -7.10 -3.65
N LEU A 119 22.11 -8.06 -4.57
CA LEU A 119 21.86 -7.78 -5.98
C LEU A 119 20.48 -7.16 -6.20
N GLU A 120 19.46 -7.61 -5.47
CA GLU A 120 18.13 -7.02 -5.55
C GLU A 120 18.11 -5.61 -4.96
N PHE A 121 18.75 -5.41 -3.82
CA PHE A 121 18.92 -4.11 -3.17
C PHE A 121 19.60 -3.10 -4.12
N GLN A 122 20.70 -3.50 -4.78
CA GLN A 122 21.46 -2.66 -5.69
C GLN A 122 20.67 -2.18 -6.92
N LYS A 123 19.61 -2.88 -7.35
CA LYS A 123 18.74 -2.43 -8.45
C LYS A 123 18.00 -1.13 -8.11
N TYR A 124 17.70 -0.94 -6.83
CA TYR A 124 16.90 0.18 -6.34
C TYR A 124 17.72 1.20 -5.56
N ALA A 125 18.88 0.79 -5.03
CA ALA A 125 19.77 1.66 -4.29
C ALA A 125 20.39 2.75 -5.19
N ILE A 126 20.57 3.93 -4.61
CA ILE A 126 21.35 5.02 -5.19
C ILE A 126 22.57 5.27 -4.31
N THR A 127 23.66 5.69 -4.91
CA THR A 127 24.83 6.14 -4.15
C THR A 127 24.58 7.58 -3.70
N GLU A 128 24.48 7.78 -2.39
CA GLU A 128 24.43 9.13 -1.84
C GLU A 128 25.80 9.80 -1.98
N LYS A 129 25.77 11.04 -2.48
CA LYS A 129 26.98 11.81 -2.80
C LYS A 129 27.82 12.17 -1.58
N GLU A 130 27.21 12.19 -0.39
CA GLU A 130 27.85 12.70 0.83
C GLU A 130 28.64 11.61 1.55
N GLU A 131 28.18 10.35 1.52
CA GLU A 131 28.80 9.26 2.29
C GLU A 131 29.28 8.08 1.44
N ASN A 132 29.09 8.11 0.11
CA ASN A 132 29.39 6.98 -0.80
C ASN A 132 28.65 5.67 -0.41
N LYS A 133 27.64 5.76 0.47
CA LYS A 133 26.78 4.64 0.87
C LYS A 133 25.69 4.42 -0.17
N GLN A 134 25.33 3.15 -0.35
CA GLN A 134 24.20 2.75 -1.17
C GLN A 134 22.96 2.69 -0.28
N VAL A 135 21.97 3.52 -0.60
CA VAL A 135 20.72 3.61 0.17
C VAL A 135 19.53 3.56 -0.79
N ILE A 136 18.41 3.00 -0.34
CA ILE A 136 17.15 3.01 -1.08
C ILE A 136 16.32 4.20 -0.57
N PRO A 137 16.14 5.28 -1.34
CA PRO A 137 15.24 6.35 -0.95
C PRO A 137 13.78 5.88 -1.05
N LEU A 138 12.88 6.56 -0.34
CA LEU A 138 11.44 6.26 -0.34
C LEU A 138 10.86 6.10 -1.75
N THR A 139 11.26 6.96 -2.69
CA THR A 139 10.79 6.89 -4.09
C THR A 139 11.17 5.60 -4.80
N LYS A 140 12.35 5.04 -4.47
CA LYS A 140 12.84 3.75 -4.99
C LYS A 140 12.24 2.57 -4.26
N LEU A 141 11.98 2.70 -2.96
CA LEU A 141 11.21 1.72 -2.21
C LEU A 141 9.81 1.57 -2.83
N MET A 142 9.10 2.69 -3.06
CA MET A 142 7.79 2.67 -3.73
C MET A 142 7.84 2.02 -5.12
N GLN A 143 8.92 2.22 -5.87
CA GLN A 143 9.13 1.55 -7.16
C GLN A 143 9.28 0.04 -6.97
N MET A 144 10.11 -0.38 -6.02
CA MET A 144 10.32 -1.78 -5.70
C MET A 144 9.01 -2.47 -5.28
N LEU A 145 8.20 -1.85 -4.40
CA LEU A 145 6.91 -2.42 -3.97
C LEU A 145 5.97 -2.65 -5.17
N LYS A 146 5.93 -1.71 -6.12
CA LYS A 146 5.14 -1.85 -7.36
C LYS A 146 5.67 -2.97 -8.25
N ASP A 147 6.99 -3.06 -8.41
CA ASP A 147 7.63 -4.10 -9.21
C ASP A 147 7.45 -5.51 -8.61
N LYS A 148 7.22 -5.60 -7.29
CA LYS A 148 6.88 -6.83 -6.58
C LYS A 148 5.37 -7.09 -6.45
N GLU A 149 4.58 -6.45 -7.31
CA GLU A 149 3.15 -6.68 -7.45
C GLU A 149 2.36 -6.47 -6.14
N PHE A 150 2.74 -5.47 -5.36
CA PHE A 150 1.89 -5.00 -4.26
C PHE A 150 0.54 -4.57 -4.82
N THR A 151 -0.52 -4.97 -4.13
CA THR A 151 -1.92 -4.70 -4.51
C THR A 151 -2.19 -3.20 -4.52
N CYS A 152 -1.65 -2.48 -3.53
CA CYS A 152 -1.74 -1.04 -3.40
C CYS A 152 -0.44 -0.48 -2.84
N VAL A 153 0.02 0.65 -3.38
CA VAL A 153 1.21 1.36 -2.87
C VAL A 153 0.86 2.83 -2.75
N THR A 154 0.66 3.28 -1.51
CA THR A 154 0.43 4.68 -1.17
C THR A 154 1.68 5.31 -0.56
N HIS A 155 1.70 6.65 -0.44
CA HIS A 155 2.84 7.33 0.17
C HIS A 155 2.93 7.00 1.66
N THR A 156 1.81 7.07 2.38
CA THR A 156 1.73 6.79 3.81
C THR A 156 2.22 5.37 4.14
N ASP A 157 1.79 4.37 3.38
CA ASP A 157 2.19 2.97 3.62
C ASP A 157 3.66 2.74 3.31
N ALA A 158 4.16 3.30 2.20
CA ALA A 158 5.56 3.19 1.86
C ALA A 158 6.44 3.88 2.90
N GLN A 159 6.00 5.02 3.46
CA GLN A 159 6.73 5.71 4.53
C GLN A 159 6.71 4.91 5.84
N LYS A 160 5.55 4.33 6.21
CA LYS A 160 5.45 3.44 7.37
C LYS A 160 6.39 2.25 7.22
N LEU A 161 6.36 1.59 6.07
CA LEU A 161 7.25 0.46 5.77
C LEU A 161 8.71 0.89 5.80
N PHE A 162 9.05 2.04 5.21
CA PHE A 162 10.39 2.62 5.26
C PHE A 162 10.89 2.78 6.69
N ASN A 163 10.07 3.39 7.56
CA ASN A 163 10.42 3.60 8.97
C ASN A 163 10.56 2.30 9.77
N VAL A 164 9.85 1.24 9.38
CA VAL A 164 9.97 -0.09 10.00
C VAL A 164 11.22 -0.82 9.48
N MET A 165 11.62 -0.56 8.24
CA MET A 165 12.81 -1.13 7.63
C MET A 165 14.10 -0.45 8.07
N ASP A 166 14.07 0.87 8.28
CA ASP A 166 15.14 1.67 8.88
C ASP A 166 15.33 1.25 10.35
N PHE A 167 16.19 0.24 10.54
CA PHE A 167 16.35 -0.44 11.83
C PHE A 167 17.21 0.38 12.79
N ASN A 168 18.18 1.12 12.25
CA ASN A 168 19.09 1.96 13.01
C ASN A 168 18.53 3.39 13.25
N GLN A 169 17.42 3.76 12.59
CA GLN A 169 16.74 5.06 12.66
C GLN A 169 17.60 6.23 12.21
N ASP A 170 18.50 6.01 11.25
CA ASP A 170 19.36 7.05 10.68
C ASP A 170 18.67 7.84 9.56
N GLY A 171 17.45 7.46 9.19
CA GLY A 171 16.65 8.10 8.14
C GLY A 171 17.03 7.68 6.73
N ALA A 172 17.95 6.73 6.58
CA ALA A 172 18.29 6.06 5.34
C ALA A 172 17.93 4.57 5.42
N LEU A 173 17.82 3.92 4.27
CA LEU A 173 17.59 2.48 4.19
C LEU A 173 18.76 1.86 3.47
N ASP A 174 19.74 1.41 4.24
CA ASP A 174 20.94 0.76 3.72
C ASP A 174 20.78 -0.77 3.63
N LEU A 175 21.83 -1.45 3.18
CA LEU A 175 21.83 -2.90 3.03
C LEU A 175 21.75 -3.62 4.39
N GLU A 176 22.34 -3.06 5.45
CA GLU A 176 22.31 -3.64 6.79
C GLU A 176 20.89 -3.58 7.37
N ASP A 177 20.20 -2.46 7.19
CA ASP A 177 18.79 -2.30 7.54
C ASP A 177 17.91 -3.28 6.78
N PHE A 178 18.10 -3.39 5.46
CA PHE A 178 17.34 -4.31 4.61
C PHE A 178 17.52 -5.77 5.06
N LEU A 179 18.75 -6.19 5.37
CA LEU A 179 19.05 -7.53 5.88
C LEU A 179 18.49 -7.77 7.28
N ALA A 180 18.59 -6.76 8.16
CA ALA A 180 18.08 -6.82 9.53
C ALA A 180 16.55 -7.01 9.53
N TRP A 181 15.84 -6.25 8.70
CA TRP A 181 14.39 -6.34 8.58
C TRP A 181 13.91 -7.67 7.99
N LEU A 182 14.69 -8.26 7.07
CA LEU A 182 14.47 -9.61 6.53
C LEU A 182 14.85 -10.74 7.51
N GLY A 183 15.47 -10.42 8.66
CA GLY A 183 15.92 -11.42 9.63
C GLY A 183 17.11 -12.26 9.16
N LYS A 184 17.92 -11.74 8.23
CA LYS A 184 19.06 -12.43 7.59
C LYS A 184 20.42 -11.95 8.11
N LYS A 185 20.49 -11.59 9.41
CA LYS A 185 21.74 -11.13 10.06
C LYS A 185 22.84 -12.18 10.03
#